data_AF-A0A7T7L1U2-F1
#
_entry.id   AF-A0A7T7L1U2-F1
#
_cell.length_a   1.000
_cell.length_b   1.000
_cell.length_c   1.000
_cell.angle_alpha   90.00
_cell.angle_beta   90.00
_cell.angle_gamma   90.00
#
_symmetry.space_group_name_H-M   'P 1'
#
loop_
_entity.id
_entity.type
_entity.pdbx_description
1 polymer ?
#
loop_
_entity_poly.entity_id
_entity_poly.type
_entity_poly.pdbx_seq_one_letter_code
_entity_poly.pdbx_strand_id
1 'polypeptide(L)'
;MRAPIGQFDDATPAPDCLDTLTRPVADAVRQWHGSVPADQIVYVDTEPEWADTATFVEHYGKELLDRSANCVVVAGKRGGESTLAACVVLSTTRVDVNGAVRRQLGARKASFASMDTATGETGMEYGGITPIGLPADWPVLVDSAVVDLPYVLVGSGRRRGKLLVPGKAFAELPNAVVLEGLGVA
;
A
#
# COMPACT_ATOMS: atom_id res chain seq x y z
N MET A 1 -19.55 -10.71 0.59
CA MET A 1 -20.26 -9.42 0.32
C MET A 1 -19.98 -8.98 -1.11
N ARG A 2 -20.59 -7.91 -1.63
CA ARG A 2 -20.16 -7.34 -2.92
C ARG A 2 -18.95 -6.43 -2.69
N ALA A 3 -17.91 -6.57 -3.49
CA ALA A 3 -16.77 -5.65 -3.48
C ALA A 3 -17.19 -4.23 -3.88
N PRO A 4 -16.64 -3.17 -3.24
CA PRO A 4 -16.96 -1.77 -3.56
C PRO A 4 -16.46 -1.33 -4.94
N ILE A 5 -15.43 -1.99 -5.46
CA ILE A 5 -14.87 -1.81 -6.80
C ILE A 5 -14.50 -3.18 -7.38
N GLY A 6 -14.47 -3.31 -8.71
CA GLY A 6 -14.14 -4.56 -9.39
C GLY A 6 -15.22 -5.65 -9.29
N GLN A 7 -14.93 -6.79 -9.91
CA GLN A 7 -15.73 -8.01 -9.84
C GLN A 7 -14.84 -9.13 -9.30
N PHE A 8 -15.14 -9.59 -8.10
CA PHE A 8 -14.42 -10.64 -7.39
C PHE A 8 -15.42 -11.67 -6.88
N ASP A 9 -15.06 -12.94 -6.97
CA ASP A 9 -15.91 -14.05 -6.50
C ASP A 9 -16.07 -14.01 -4.98
N ASP A 10 -14.95 -13.78 -4.28
CA ASP A 10 -14.89 -13.73 -2.83
C ASP A 10 -14.43 -12.36 -2.34
N ALA A 11 -15.31 -11.71 -1.56
CA ALA A 11 -15.03 -10.45 -0.88
C ALA A 11 -15.55 -10.50 0.55
N THR A 12 -14.70 -10.13 1.51
CA THR A 12 -14.95 -10.24 2.95
C THR A 12 -14.36 -9.03 3.67
N PRO A 13 -15.03 -8.43 4.68
CA PRO A 13 -14.39 -7.41 5.52
C PRO A 13 -13.11 -7.97 6.13
N ALA A 14 -12.01 -7.22 6.06
CA ALA A 14 -10.71 -7.67 6.57
C ALA A 14 -10.73 -8.12 8.04
N PRO A 15 -11.51 -7.48 8.96
CA PRO A 15 -11.66 -7.97 10.34
C PRO A 15 -12.22 -9.39 10.45
N ASP A 16 -12.98 -9.86 9.45
CA ASP A 16 -13.61 -11.18 9.45
C ASP A 16 -12.71 -12.28 8.84
N CYS A 17 -11.54 -11.91 8.32
CA CYS A 17 -10.61 -12.85 7.69
C CYS A 17 -9.14 -12.59 8.04
N LEU A 18 -8.86 -12.16 9.28
CA LEU A 18 -7.50 -11.80 9.72
C LEU A 18 -6.46 -12.92 9.51
N ASP A 19 -6.87 -14.18 9.59
CA ASP A 19 -5.99 -15.35 9.40
C ASP A 19 -5.50 -15.53 7.95
N THR A 20 -6.10 -14.83 6.98
CA THR A 20 -5.66 -14.85 5.57
C THR A 20 -4.54 -13.83 5.31
N LEU A 21 -4.40 -12.84 6.17
CA LEU A 21 -3.46 -11.72 6.06
C LEU A 21 -2.12 -12.07 6.71
N THR A 22 -1.05 -11.34 6.36
CA THR A 22 0.19 -11.45 7.14
C THR A 22 -0.02 -10.85 8.52
N ARG A 23 0.70 -11.35 9.53
CA ARG A 23 0.63 -10.86 10.92
C ARG A 23 0.65 -9.33 11.03
N PRO A 24 1.59 -8.57 10.43
CA PRO A 24 1.59 -7.11 10.52
C PRO A 24 0.29 -6.47 10.01
N VAL A 25 -0.25 -6.95 8.89
CA VAL A 25 -1.50 -6.42 8.33
C VAL A 25 -2.69 -6.80 9.21
N ALA A 26 -2.77 -8.06 9.67
CA ALA A 26 -3.81 -8.54 10.56
C ALA A 26 -3.86 -7.76 11.88
N ASP A 27 -2.70 -7.49 12.47
CA ASP A 27 -2.59 -6.73 13.72
C ASP A 27 -3.03 -5.28 13.53
N ALA A 28 -2.64 -4.64 12.43
CA ALA A 28 -3.10 -3.28 12.10
C ALA A 28 -4.60 -3.20 11.83
N VAL A 29 -5.20 -4.18 11.14
CA VAL A 29 -6.66 -4.23 10.95
C VAL A 29 -7.38 -4.46 12.29
N ARG A 30 -6.85 -5.32 13.17
CA ARG A 30 -7.43 -5.57 14.49
C ARG A 30 -7.41 -4.34 15.39
N GLN A 31 -6.35 -3.53 15.28
CA GLN A 31 -6.14 -2.32 16.08
C GLN A 31 -6.62 -1.05 15.35
N TRP A 32 -7.31 -1.20 14.22
CA TRP A 32 -7.67 -0.10 13.34
C TRP A 32 -8.49 0.96 14.08
N HIS A 33 -8.05 2.21 13.94
CA HIS A 33 -8.73 3.38 14.48
C HIS A 33 -8.72 4.49 13.43
N GLY A 34 -9.84 5.18 13.26
CA GLY A 34 -9.95 6.23 12.24
C GLY A 34 -11.40 6.61 11.96
N SER A 35 -11.59 7.56 11.05
CA SER A 35 -12.92 7.94 10.56
C SER A 35 -13.51 6.89 9.61
N VAL A 36 -12.65 6.05 9.03
CA VAL A 36 -13.04 4.87 8.24
C VAL A 36 -13.21 3.66 9.17
N PRO A 37 -14.42 3.10 9.28
CA PRO A 37 -14.64 1.84 9.98
C PRO A 37 -13.80 0.70 9.40
N ALA A 38 -13.29 -0.19 10.24
CA ALA A 38 -12.43 -1.31 9.82
C ALA A 38 -13.15 -2.28 8.86
N ASP A 39 -14.49 -2.39 8.96
CA ASP A 39 -15.32 -3.22 8.08
C ASP A 39 -15.44 -2.69 6.64
N GLN A 40 -15.00 -1.45 6.39
CA GLN A 40 -14.86 -0.88 5.05
C GLN A 40 -13.54 -1.25 4.38
N ILE A 41 -12.59 -1.83 5.11
CA ILE A 41 -11.40 -2.48 4.52
C ILE A 41 -11.86 -3.87 4.08
N VAL A 42 -11.87 -4.11 2.77
CA VAL A 42 -12.37 -5.37 2.20
C VAL A 42 -11.21 -6.16 1.64
N TYR A 43 -11.04 -7.40 2.10
CA TYR A 43 -10.20 -8.38 1.45
C TYR A 43 -10.95 -9.00 0.27
N VAL A 44 -10.27 -9.10 -0.86
CA VAL A 44 -10.74 -9.89 -2.01
C VAL A 44 -9.74 -11.00 -2.29
N ASP A 45 -10.25 -12.21 -2.50
CA ASP A 45 -9.40 -13.35 -2.81
C ASP A 45 -9.02 -13.33 -4.29
N THR A 46 -7.73 -13.52 -4.58
CA THR A 46 -7.18 -13.43 -5.94
C THR A 46 -5.99 -14.36 -6.09
N GLU A 47 -5.81 -14.92 -7.28
CA GLU A 47 -4.73 -15.89 -7.50
C GLU A 47 -3.33 -15.25 -7.37
N PRO A 48 -2.36 -15.94 -6.71
CA PRO A 48 -1.00 -15.40 -6.52
C PRO A 48 -0.23 -15.16 -7.83
N GLU A 49 -0.56 -15.90 -8.88
CA GLU A 49 0.02 -15.74 -10.22
C GLU A 49 -0.39 -14.42 -10.89
N TRP A 50 -1.54 -13.85 -10.52
CA TRP A 50 -2.05 -12.60 -11.10
C TRP A 50 -1.73 -11.38 -10.24
N ALA A 51 -0.85 -11.53 -9.24
CA ALA A 51 -0.61 -10.48 -8.25
C ALA A 51 0.01 -9.20 -8.84
N ASP A 52 0.76 -9.32 -9.93
CA ASP A 52 1.41 -8.22 -10.64
C ASP A 52 0.38 -7.37 -11.38
N THR A 53 0.48 -6.03 -11.27
CA THR A 53 -0.56 -5.09 -11.73
C THR A 53 -1.02 -5.33 -13.17
N ALA A 54 -0.09 -5.58 -14.10
CA ALA A 54 -0.41 -5.79 -15.51
C ALA A 54 -1.29 -7.05 -15.71
N THR A 55 -0.88 -8.18 -15.12
CA THR A 55 -1.64 -9.43 -15.15
C THR A 55 -2.96 -9.28 -14.38
N PHE A 56 -2.94 -8.60 -13.24
CA PHE A 56 -4.13 -8.38 -12.42
C PHE A 56 -5.27 -7.74 -13.22
N VAL A 57 -4.98 -6.69 -13.99
CA VAL A 57 -6.00 -5.96 -14.76
C VAL A 57 -6.42 -6.69 -16.03
N GLU A 58 -5.60 -7.61 -16.54
CA GLU A 58 -5.99 -8.53 -17.63
C GLU A 58 -7.07 -9.51 -17.15
N HIS A 59 -6.99 -9.97 -15.91
CA HIS A 59 -7.94 -10.92 -15.34
C HIS A 59 -9.18 -10.27 -14.72
N TYR A 60 -9.01 -9.17 -13.97
CA TYR A 60 -10.09 -8.58 -13.16
C TYR A 60 -10.69 -7.30 -13.75
N GLY A 61 -10.13 -6.76 -14.84
CA GLY A 61 -10.66 -5.58 -15.53
C GLY A 61 -9.70 -4.39 -15.53
N LYS A 62 -9.64 -3.69 -16.67
CA LYS A 62 -8.74 -2.54 -16.89
C LYS A 62 -9.11 -1.32 -16.07
N GLU A 63 -10.38 -1.18 -15.71
CA GLU A 63 -10.89 -0.10 -14.86
C GLU A 63 -10.31 -0.10 -13.45
N LEU A 64 -9.73 -1.22 -13.02
CA LEU A 64 -9.05 -1.32 -11.72
C LEU A 64 -7.70 -0.61 -11.73
N LEU A 65 -7.08 -0.40 -12.90
CA LEU A 65 -5.78 0.27 -13.00
C LEU A 65 -5.81 1.68 -12.41
N ASP A 66 -6.85 2.45 -12.74
CA ASP A 66 -7.04 3.83 -12.25
C ASP A 66 -7.52 3.89 -10.79
N ARG A 67 -7.80 2.73 -10.19
CA ARG A 67 -8.22 2.58 -8.78
C ARG A 67 -7.21 1.77 -7.98
N SER A 68 -6.01 1.55 -8.50
CA SER A 68 -4.96 0.78 -7.83
C SER A 68 -3.83 1.70 -7.39
N ALA A 69 -3.21 1.36 -6.25
CA ALA A 69 -1.99 2.03 -5.79
C ALA A 69 -0.90 1.01 -5.45
N ASN A 70 0.33 1.40 -5.74
CA ASN A 70 1.52 0.65 -5.40
C ASN A 70 2.09 1.16 -4.07
N CYS A 71 2.51 0.26 -3.19
CA CYS A 71 3.27 0.58 -2.00
C CYS A 71 4.71 0.05 -2.15
N VAL A 72 5.67 0.96 -2.18
CA VAL A 72 7.10 0.65 -2.35
C VAL A 72 7.93 1.21 -1.22
N VAL A 73 9.01 0.53 -0.85
CA VAL A 73 9.90 0.95 0.23
C VAL A 73 11.10 1.70 -0.35
N VAL A 74 11.40 2.87 0.22
CA VAL A 74 12.53 3.72 -0.16
C VAL A 74 13.43 3.95 1.05
N ALA A 75 14.74 3.88 0.82
CA ALA A 75 15.77 4.22 1.78
C ALA A 75 16.34 5.61 1.50
N GLY A 76 16.19 6.52 2.45
CA GLY A 76 16.90 7.80 2.51
C GLY A 76 18.18 7.69 3.33
N LYS A 77 19.29 8.28 2.85
CA LYS A 77 20.58 8.28 3.56
C LYS A 77 21.08 9.69 3.82
N ARG A 78 21.49 9.96 5.06
CA ARG A 78 22.15 11.20 5.49
C ARG A 78 23.12 10.92 6.63
N GLY A 79 24.33 11.45 6.55
CA GLY A 79 25.29 11.38 7.67
C GLY A 79 25.73 9.97 8.09
N GLY A 80 25.52 8.94 7.26
CA GLY A 80 25.78 7.54 7.61
C GLY A 80 24.54 6.79 8.14
N GLU A 81 23.48 7.51 8.49
CA GLU A 81 22.19 6.95 8.91
C GLU A 81 21.30 6.65 7.70
N SER A 82 20.44 5.66 7.84
CA SER A 82 19.45 5.25 6.84
C SER A 82 18.06 5.27 7.46
N THR A 83 17.12 5.91 6.78
CA THR A 83 15.70 5.93 7.14
C THR A 83 14.92 5.21 6.05
N LEU A 84 14.08 4.26 6.43
CA LEU A 84 13.14 3.61 5.51
C LEU A 84 11.80 4.34 5.56
N ALA A 85 11.15 4.44 4.41
CA ALA A 85 9.82 5.00 4.26
C ALA A 85 9.04 4.18 3.24
N ALA A 86 7.75 4.03 3.47
CA ALA A 86 6.84 3.53 2.45
C ALA A 86 6.30 4.69 1.61
N CYS A 87 6.15 4.46 0.32
CA CYS A 87 5.60 5.42 -0.63
C CYS A 87 4.40 4.78 -1.31
N VAL A 88 3.25 5.44 -1.26
CA VAL A 88 1.98 5.01 -1.82
C VAL A 88 1.60 5.96 -2.95
N VAL A 89 1.59 5.46 -4.18
CA VAL A 89 1.25 6.22 -5.39
C VAL A 89 0.31 5.41 -6.27
N LEU A 90 -0.47 6.06 -7.13
CA LEU A 90 -1.31 5.36 -8.11
C LEU A 90 -0.47 4.39 -8.95
N SER A 91 -1.03 3.24 -9.29
CA SER A 91 -0.33 2.20 -10.07
C SER A 91 0.03 2.65 -11.49
N THR A 92 -0.59 3.72 -11.99
CA THR A 92 -0.27 4.39 -13.26
C THR A 92 0.91 5.37 -13.19
N THR A 93 1.45 5.59 -11.99
CA THR A 93 2.53 6.55 -11.73
C THR A 93 3.74 5.86 -11.09
N ARG A 94 4.85 6.58 -10.99
CA ARG A 94 6.09 6.14 -10.34
C ARG A 94 6.43 7.09 -9.21
N VAL A 95 6.98 6.55 -8.12
CA VAL A 95 7.43 7.37 -6.99
C VAL A 95 8.61 8.26 -7.43
N ASP A 96 8.51 9.57 -7.19
CA ASP A 96 9.62 10.50 -7.32
C ASP A 96 10.60 10.36 -6.14
N VAL A 97 11.42 9.33 -6.23
CA VAL A 97 12.43 9.00 -5.21
C VAL A 97 13.44 10.13 -5.03
N ASN A 98 13.87 10.76 -6.12
CA ASN A 98 14.99 11.70 -6.11
C ASN A 98 14.58 13.15 -5.84
N GLY A 99 13.32 13.51 -6.08
CA GLY A 99 12.75 14.79 -5.71
C GLY A 99 11.93 14.70 -4.43
N ALA A 100 10.65 14.35 -4.55
CA ALA A 100 9.68 14.36 -3.45
C ALA A 100 10.15 13.57 -2.23
N VAL A 101 10.51 12.28 -2.39
CA VAL A 101 10.91 11.43 -1.25
C VAL A 101 12.21 11.91 -0.62
N ARG A 102 13.24 12.17 -1.43
CA ARG A 102 14.54 12.67 -0.93
C ARG A 102 14.37 13.95 -0.11
N ARG A 103 13.55 14.90 -0.60
CA ARG A 103 13.24 16.15 0.09
C ARG A 103 12.49 15.90 1.38
N GLN A 104 11.45 15.05 1.34
CA GLN A 104 10.62 14.75 2.51
C GLN A 104 11.41 14.08 3.64
N LEU A 105 12.32 13.16 3.30
CA LEU A 105 13.20 12.51 4.27
C LEU A 105 14.40 13.38 4.67
N GLY A 106 14.54 14.58 4.10
CA GLY A 106 15.73 15.43 4.29
C GLY A 106 17.03 14.73 3.94
N ALA A 107 17.00 13.75 3.02
CA ALA A 107 18.09 12.83 2.74
C ALA A 107 19.07 13.42 1.73
N ARG A 108 20.34 13.02 1.81
CA ARG A 108 21.35 13.36 0.78
C ARG A 108 21.20 12.47 -0.45
N LYS A 109 20.82 11.22 -0.26
CA LYS A 109 20.52 10.24 -1.33
C LYS A 109 19.27 9.46 -0.95
N ALA A 110 18.44 9.15 -1.94
CA ALA A 110 17.33 8.22 -1.78
C ALA A 110 17.41 7.13 -2.87
N SER A 111 16.94 5.94 -2.56
CA SER A 111 16.86 4.81 -3.50
C SER A 111 15.79 3.83 -3.03
N PHE A 112 15.19 3.06 -3.93
CA PHE A 112 14.38 1.91 -3.52
C PHE A 112 15.18 1.00 -2.58
N ALA A 113 14.52 0.49 -1.55
CA ALA A 113 15.09 -0.55 -0.69
C ALA A 113 15.27 -1.84 -1.51
N SER A 114 16.23 -2.67 -1.12
CA SER A 114 16.35 -4.01 -1.71
C SER A 114 15.12 -4.85 -1.36
N MET A 115 14.87 -5.90 -2.16
CA MET A 115 13.80 -6.86 -1.87
C MET A 115 13.93 -7.43 -0.46
N ASP A 116 15.12 -7.91 -0.08
CA ASP A 116 15.38 -8.50 1.24
C ASP A 116 15.10 -7.52 2.39
N THR A 117 15.49 -6.25 2.24
CA THR A 117 15.18 -5.23 3.24
C THR A 117 13.68 -4.96 3.29
N ALA A 118 13.03 -4.80 2.13
CA ALA A 118 11.61 -4.50 2.09
C ALA A 118 10.77 -5.62 2.70
N THR A 119 11.01 -6.88 2.34
CA THR A 119 10.26 -8.02 2.88
C THR A 119 10.63 -8.33 4.33
N GLY A 120 11.91 -8.23 4.69
CA GLY A 120 12.40 -8.47 6.05
C GLY A 120 11.83 -7.50 7.07
N GLU A 121 11.82 -6.21 6.74
CA GLU A 121 11.33 -5.17 7.65
C GLU A 121 9.80 -5.06 7.69
N THR A 122 9.13 -5.27 6.55
CA THR A 122 7.65 -5.21 6.52
C THR A 122 6.99 -6.48 7.03
N GLY A 123 7.68 -7.63 6.99
CA GLY A 123 7.08 -8.93 7.24
C GLY A 123 6.06 -9.36 6.18
N MET A 124 6.10 -8.77 4.98
CA MET A 124 5.19 -8.99 3.87
C MET A 124 5.91 -9.65 2.68
N GLU A 125 5.13 -10.29 1.80
CA GLU A 125 5.66 -10.88 0.57
C GLU A 125 5.99 -9.80 -0.46
N TYR A 126 7.05 -10.01 -1.24
CA TYR A 126 7.37 -9.13 -2.37
C TYR A 126 6.24 -9.15 -3.41
N GLY A 127 5.84 -7.96 -3.89
CA GLY A 127 4.66 -7.78 -4.73
C GLY A 127 3.32 -7.78 -3.97
N GLY A 128 3.33 -8.07 -2.67
CA GLY A 128 2.17 -7.99 -1.77
C GLY A 128 2.23 -6.84 -0.77
N ILE A 129 3.35 -6.11 -0.70
CA ILE A 129 3.58 -5.03 0.27
C ILE A 129 2.45 -3.98 0.20
N THR A 130 1.96 -3.58 1.37
CA THR A 130 0.83 -2.67 1.56
C THR A 130 1.17 -1.63 2.64
N PRO A 131 0.55 -0.43 2.65
CA PRO A 131 0.88 0.56 3.68
C PRO A 131 0.25 0.26 5.06
N ILE A 132 -0.60 -0.76 5.16
CA ILE A 132 -1.25 -1.18 6.40
C ILE A 132 -0.34 -2.16 7.15
N GLY A 133 -0.01 -1.87 8.41
CA GLY A 133 0.83 -2.75 9.24
C GLY A 133 2.34 -2.55 9.08
N LEU A 134 2.77 -1.42 8.52
CA LEU A 134 4.18 -1.05 8.45
C LEU A 134 4.77 -0.73 9.84
N PRO A 135 6.11 -0.81 10.02
CA PRO A 135 6.77 -0.41 11.25
C PRO A 135 6.40 1.01 11.71
N ALA A 136 6.18 1.17 13.02
CA ALA A 136 5.64 2.40 13.61
C ALA A 136 6.60 3.60 13.61
N ASP A 137 7.85 3.41 13.19
CA ASP A 137 8.87 4.45 13.03
C ASP A 137 9.01 4.91 11.57
N TRP A 138 8.35 4.25 10.62
CA TRP A 138 8.45 4.58 9.21
C TRP A 138 7.49 5.71 8.84
N PRO A 139 7.96 6.74 8.11
CA PRO A 139 7.07 7.63 7.38
C PRO A 139 6.31 6.85 6.31
N VAL A 140 5.01 7.09 6.20
CA VAL A 140 4.16 6.58 5.13
C VAL A 140 3.81 7.75 4.23
N LEU A 141 4.56 7.91 3.14
CA LEU A 141 4.36 8.99 2.18
C LEU A 141 3.25 8.58 1.23
N VAL A 142 2.16 9.33 1.19
CA VAL A 142 0.98 9.01 0.39
C VAL A 142 0.73 10.13 -0.60
N ASP A 143 0.59 9.78 -1.88
CA ASP A 143 0.20 10.78 -2.88
C ASP A 143 -1.26 11.21 -2.67
N SER A 144 -1.53 12.51 -2.73
CA SER A 144 -2.88 13.05 -2.58
C SER A 144 -3.88 12.43 -3.56
N ALA A 145 -3.45 12.08 -4.78
CA ALA A 145 -4.31 11.43 -5.77
C ALA A 145 -4.79 10.04 -5.33
N VAL A 146 -4.06 9.35 -4.45
CA VAL A 146 -4.52 8.08 -3.85
C VAL A 146 -5.59 8.35 -2.79
N VAL A 147 -5.39 9.39 -1.97
CA VAL A 147 -6.33 9.79 -0.91
C VAL A 147 -7.69 10.19 -1.48
N ASP A 148 -7.69 10.85 -2.64
CA ASP A 148 -8.89 11.37 -3.30
C ASP A 148 -9.77 10.27 -3.94
N LEU A 149 -9.26 9.03 -4.05
CA LEU A 149 -10.05 7.92 -4.59
C LEU A 149 -11.10 7.42 -3.58
N PRO A 150 -12.35 7.14 -4.03
CA PRO A 150 -13.37 6.57 -3.15
C PRO A 150 -12.96 5.23 -2.52
N TYR A 151 -12.27 4.39 -3.30
CA TYR A 151 -11.72 3.11 -2.92
C TYR A 151 -10.47 2.83 -3.77
N VAL A 152 -9.49 2.21 -3.15
CA VAL A 152 -8.18 1.91 -3.72
C VAL A 152 -7.87 0.43 -3.52
N LEU A 153 -7.44 -0.22 -4.58
CA LEU A 153 -6.90 -1.57 -4.56
C LEU A 153 -5.40 -1.51 -4.24
N VAL A 154 -4.99 -2.21 -3.20
CA VAL A 154 -3.59 -2.34 -2.77
C VAL A 154 -3.25 -3.80 -2.43
N GLY A 155 -1.98 -4.09 -2.22
CA GLY A 155 -1.53 -5.40 -1.73
C GLY A 155 -2.18 -5.78 -0.40
N SER A 156 -2.23 -7.09 -0.12
CA SER A 156 -2.77 -7.66 1.12
C SER A 156 -1.70 -7.97 2.18
N GLY A 157 -0.43 -7.64 1.90
CA GLY A 157 0.73 -8.21 2.57
C GLY A 157 1.19 -9.54 1.97
N ARG A 158 0.41 -10.13 1.05
CA ARG A 158 0.70 -11.39 0.34
C ARG A 158 0.55 -11.21 -1.17
N ARG A 159 1.07 -12.16 -1.95
CA ARG A 159 0.76 -12.25 -3.38
C ARG A 159 -0.71 -12.62 -3.59
N ARG A 160 -1.24 -13.53 -2.76
CA ARG A 160 -2.66 -13.93 -2.79
C ARG A 160 -3.55 -12.83 -2.20
N GLY A 161 -4.63 -12.53 -2.90
CA GLY A 161 -5.62 -11.53 -2.51
C GLY A 161 -5.11 -10.09 -2.52
N LYS A 162 -6.06 -9.16 -2.39
CA LYS A 162 -5.85 -7.71 -2.33
C LYS A 162 -6.70 -7.09 -1.24
N LEU A 163 -6.37 -5.86 -0.85
CA LEU A 163 -7.24 -5.04 -0.01
C LEU A 163 -7.87 -3.94 -0.85
N LEU A 164 -9.15 -3.71 -0.62
CA LEU A 164 -9.89 -2.56 -1.12
C LEU A 164 -10.12 -1.63 0.07
N VAL A 165 -9.53 -0.44 0.02
CA VAL A 165 -9.45 0.50 1.14
C VAL A 165 -9.98 1.85 0.68
N PRO A 166 -10.87 2.54 1.43
CA PRO A 166 -11.22 3.92 1.12
C PRO A 166 -9.97 4.81 1.06
N GLY A 167 -9.79 5.60 0.01
CA GLY A 167 -8.56 6.39 -0.18
C GLY A 167 -8.23 7.29 1.01
N LYS A 168 -9.27 7.93 1.58
CA LYS A 168 -9.15 8.77 2.78
C LYS A 168 -8.54 8.06 3.99
N ALA A 169 -8.64 6.73 4.09
CA ALA A 169 -8.06 5.94 5.17
C ALA A 169 -6.53 6.03 5.19
N PHE A 170 -5.88 6.18 4.03
CA PHE A 170 -4.41 6.24 3.96
C PHE A 170 -3.84 7.50 4.60
N ALA A 171 -4.61 8.59 4.66
CA ALA A 171 -4.22 9.81 5.36
C ALA A 171 -4.29 9.68 6.89
N GLU A 172 -4.95 8.63 7.39
CA GLU A 172 -5.14 8.36 8.83
C GLU A 172 -4.20 7.26 9.34
N LEU A 173 -3.36 6.68 8.46
CA LEU A 173 -2.38 5.69 8.87
C LEU A 173 -1.34 6.29 9.84
N PRO A 174 -0.75 5.47 10.72
CA PRO A 174 0.38 5.89 11.55
C PRO A 174 1.49 6.51 10.68
N ASN A 175 1.94 7.71 11.06
CA ASN A 175 2.98 8.47 10.37
C ASN A 175 2.69 8.79 8.88
N ALA A 176 1.42 8.82 8.49
CA ALA A 176 1.03 9.26 7.15
C ALA A 176 1.45 10.71 6.90
N VAL A 177 2.08 10.95 5.76
CA VAL A 177 2.35 12.28 5.23
C VAL A 177 1.79 12.34 3.82
N VAL A 178 0.71 13.10 3.66
CA VAL A 178 0.08 13.32 2.35
C VAL A 178 0.88 14.37 1.58
N LEU A 179 1.26 14.03 0.35
CA LEU A 179 2.07 14.87 -0.52
C LEU A 179 1.41 15.01 -1.89
N GLU A 180 1.46 16.22 -2.43
CA GLU A 180 1.18 16.44 -3.85
C GLU A 180 2.43 16.10 -4.69
N GLY A 181 2.22 15.38 -5.80
CA GLY A 181 3.29 15.06 -6.74
C GLY A 181 4.34 14.10 -6.19
N LEU A 182 3.94 13.18 -5.30
CA LEU A 182 4.79 12.05 -4.92
C LEU A 182 4.89 11.05 -6.08
N GLY A 183 3.78 10.83 -6.79
CA GLY A 183 3.69 10.10 -8.04
C GLY A 183 3.95 10.99 -9.25
N VAL A 184 4.81 10.53 -10.16
CA VAL A 184 5.11 11.17 -11.45
C VAL A 184 4.86 10.19 -12.61
N ALA A 185 4.50 10.71 -13.78
CA ALA A 185 4.26 9.91 -14.99
C ALA A 185 5.51 9.19 -15.51
#